data_AF-A0A919W0E0-F1
#
_entry.id   AF-A0A919W0E0-F1
#
_cell.length_a   1.000
_cell.length_b   1.000
_cell.length_c   1.000
_cell.angle_alpha   90.00
_cell.angle_beta   90.00
_cell.angle_gamma   90.00
#
_symmetry.space_group_name_H-M   'P 1'
#
loop_
_entity.id
_entity.type
_entity.pdbx_description
1 polymer ?
#
loop_
_entity_poly.entity_id
_entity_poly.type
_entity_poly.pdbx_seq_one_letter_code
_entity_poly.pdbx_strand_id
1 'polypeptide(L)' 'MFEGPDLDAAERRVDDWQAGFEQRAAQARELAGRLAQLSGAARSDDGLVTVTVGAGGALTGLELDEGVRR' A
#
# COMPACT_ATOMS: atom_id res chain seq x y z
N MET A 1 16.36 27.70 38.47
CA MET A 1 17.27 27.73 37.31
C MET A 1 17.14 26.36 36.66
N PHE A 2 16.39 26.25 35.57
CA PHE A 2 16.33 25.00 34.81
C PHE A 2 17.63 24.93 34.02
N GLU A 3 18.43 23.88 34.25
CA GLU A 3 19.74 23.69 33.64
C GLU A 3 19.61 23.57 32.10
N GLY A 4 20.25 24.47 31.37
CA GLY A 4 20.34 24.48 29.90
C GLY A 4 20.64 23.12 29.22
N PRO A 5 21.44 22.18 29.79
CA PRO A 5 21.64 20.86 29.16
C PRO A 5 20.38 19.97 29.08
N ASP A 6 19.35 20.19 29.89
CA ASP A 6 18.12 19.36 29.85
C ASP A 6 17.18 19.79 28.70
N LEU A 7 17.13 21.09 28.38
CA LEU A 7 16.33 21.58 27.26
C LEU A 7 16.88 21.11 25.91
N ASP A 8 18.19 21.25 25.70
CA ASP A 8 18.85 20.75 24.47
C ASP A 8 18.71 19.24 24.32
N ALA A 9 18.73 18.50 25.44
CA ALA A 9 18.47 17.07 25.44
C ALA A 9 17.00 16.74 25.12
N ALA A 10 16.05 17.54 25.58
CA ALA A 10 14.64 17.41 25.25
C ALA A 10 14.37 17.70 23.77
N GLU A 11 14.97 18.76 23.21
CA GLU A 11 14.85 19.11 21.79
C GLU A 11 15.39 17.99 20.89
N ARG A 12 16.59 17.47 21.16
CA ARG A 12 17.14 16.33 20.41
C ARG A 12 16.23 15.09 20.46
N ARG A 13 15.62 14.80 21.61
CA ARG A 13 14.67 13.68 21.73
C ARG A 13 13.44 13.88 20.85
N VAL A 14 12.94 15.10 20.73
CA VAL A 14 11.80 15.43 19.87
C VAL A 14 12.19 15.32 18.39
N ASP A 15 13.37 15.82 18.02
CA ASP A 15 13.88 15.73 16.65
C ASP A 15 14.08 14.28 16.21
N ASP A 16 14.71 13.45 17.06
CA ASP A 16 14.89 12.02 16.80
C ASP A 16 13.55 11.30 16.65
N TRP A 17 12.58 11.67 17.49
CA TRP A 17 11.23 11.13 17.44
C TRP A 17 10.50 11.50 16.15
N GLN A 18 10.60 12.77 15.72
CA GLN A 18 10.03 13.26 14.47
C GLN A 18 10.68 12.54 13.27
N ALA A 19 12.02 12.47 13.24
CA ALA A 19 12.75 11.78 12.19
C ALA A 19 12.35 10.30 12.07
N GLY A 20 12.16 9.61 13.20
CA GLY A 20 11.66 8.24 13.23
C GLY A 20 10.23 8.10 12.69
N PHE A 21 9.35 9.07 12.96
CA PHE A 21 8.00 9.09 12.41
C PHE A 21 7.98 9.34 10.90
N GLU A 22 8.77 10.29 10.43
CA GLU A 22 8.91 10.60 9.01
C GLU A 22 9.43 9.39 8.23
N GLN A 23 10.44 8.69 8.77
CA GLN A 23 10.98 7.47 8.16
C GLN A 23 9.91 6.37 8.04
N ARG A 24 9.14 6.12 9.11
CA ARG A 24 8.06 5.13 9.10
C ARG A 24 6.95 5.51 8.14
N ALA A 25 6.58 6.78 8.07
CA ALA A 25 5.60 7.28 7.11
C ALA A 25 6.07 7.10 5.66
N ALA A 26 7.35 7.34 5.38
CA ALA A 26 7.93 7.12 4.06
C ALA A 26 7.87 5.64 3.65
N GLN A 27 8.29 4.74 4.54
CA GLN A 27 8.21 3.29 4.30
C GLN A 27 6.77 2.80 4.09
N ALA A 28 5.82 3.32 4.88
CA ALA A 28 4.41 2.97 4.74
C ALA A 28 3.84 3.43 3.38
N ARG A 29 4.16 4.65 2.94
CA ARG A 29 3.75 5.16 1.62
C ARG A 29 4.34 4.34 0.48
N GLU A 30 5.61 3.96 0.59
CA GLU A 30 6.27 3.12 -0.40
C GLU A 30 5.60 1.74 -0.50
N LEU A 31 5.36 1.08 0.64
CA LEU A 31 4.66 -0.20 0.68
C LEU A 31 3.25 -0.10 0.11
N ALA A 32 2.50 0.94 0.50
CA ALA A 32 1.16 1.20 -0.03
C ALA A 32 1.19 1.37 -1.56
N GLY A 33 2.18 2.08 -2.09
CA GLY A 33 2.38 2.22 -3.54
C GLY A 33 2.64 0.90 -4.24
N ARG A 34 3.48 0.02 -3.66
CA ARG A 34 3.75 -1.31 -4.19
C ARG A 34 2.50 -2.21 -4.15
N LEU A 35 1.76 -2.19 -3.05
CA LEU A 35 0.51 -2.95 -2.90
C LEU A 35 -0.54 -2.49 -3.91
N ALA A 36 -0.68 -1.18 -4.13
CA ALA A 36 -1.66 -0.63 -5.07
C ALA A 36 -1.45 -1.09 -6.53
N GLN A 37 -0.25 -1.54 -6.88
CA GLN A 37 0.08 -2.06 -8.21
C GLN A 37 -0.20 -3.56 -8.36
N LEU A 38 -0.56 -4.26 -7.29
CA LEU A 38 -0.87 -5.69 -7.35
C LEU A 38 -2.25 -5.93 -7.96
N SER A 39 -2.34 -6.97 -8.79
CA SER A 39 -3.58 -7.49 -9.34
C SER A 39 -3.60 -9.02 -9.28
N GLY A 40 -4.78 -9.60 -9.07
CA GLY A 40 -5.02 -11.03 -9.18
C GLY A 40 -5.91 -11.33 -10.37
N ALA A 41 -5.61 -12.38 -11.13
CA ALA A 41 -6.47 -12.85 -12.21
C ALA A 41 -6.93 -14.28 -11.94
N ALA A 42 -8.18 -14.58 -12.27
CA ALA A 42 -8.77 -15.90 -12.18
C ALA A 42 -9.56 -16.20 -13.46
N ARG A 43 -9.61 -17.47 -13.83
CA ARG A 43 -10.37 -17.96 -14.99
C ARG A 43 -11.43 -18.95 -14.50
N SER A 44 -12.61 -18.91 -15.09
CA SER A 44 -13.65 -19.90 -14.83
C SER A 44 -13.23 -21.30 -15.29
N ASP A 45 -13.83 -22.34 -14.70
CA ASP A 45 -13.48 -23.74 -15.00
C ASP A 45 -13.75 -24.11 -16.47
N ASP A 46 -14.77 -23.52 -17.08
CA ASP A 46 -15.10 -23.67 -18.50
C ASP A 46 -14.18 -22.86 -19.43
N GLY A 47 -13.32 -22.03 -18.85
CA GLY A 47 -12.42 -21.15 -19.56
C GLY A 47 -13.09 -19.99 -20.29
N LEU A 48 -14.39 -19.74 -20.10
CA LEU A 48 -15.09 -18.72 -20.89
C LEU A 48 -14.97 -17.31 -20.29
N VAL A 49 -14.60 -17.19 -19.02
CA VAL A 49 -14.54 -15.92 -18.30
C VAL A 49 -13.19 -15.79 -17.62
N THR A 50 -12.52 -14.65 -17.84
CA THR A 50 -11.33 -14.25 -17.08
C THR A 50 -11.59 -12.95 -16.37
N VAL A 51 -11.33 -12.93 -15.06
CA VAL A 51 -11.57 -11.78 -14.17
C VAL A 51 -10.23 -11.33 -13.62
N THR A 52 -9.95 -10.04 -13.70
CA THR A 52 -8.80 -9.41 -13.05
C THR A 52 -9.27 -8.42 -11.99
N VAL A 53 -8.80 -8.58 -10.76
CA VAL A 53 -9.06 -7.69 -9.63
C VAL A 53 -7.81 -6.96 -9.20
N GLY A 54 -7.94 -5.68 -8.85
CA GLY A 54 -6.86 -4.91 -8.23
C GLY A 54 -6.70 -5.26 -6.75
N ALA A 55 -5.67 -4.73 -6.11
CA ALA A 55 -5.32 -5.01 -4.70
C ALA A 55 -6.44 -4.75 -3.67
N GLY A 56 -7.37 -3.85 -3.97
CA GLY A 56 -8.55 -3.59 -3.14
C GLY A 56 -9.76 -4.49 -3.43
N GLY A 57 -9.62 -5.51 -4.28
CA GLY A 57 -10.72 -6.38 -4.73
C GLY A 57 -11.62 -5.75 -5.81
N ALA A 58 -11.33 -4.52 -6.25
CA ALA A 58 -12.07 -3.88 -7.34
C ALA A 58 -11.82 -4.62 -8.67
N LEU A 59 -12.89 -4.84 -9.45
CA LEU A 59 -12.79 -5.40 -10.80
C LEU A 59 -12.07 -4.38 -11.71
N THR A 60 -10.95 -4.79 -12.30
CA THR A 60 -10.11 -3.94 -13.18
C THR A 60 -10.01 -4.49 -14.60
N GLY A 61 -10.34 -5.77 -14.80
CA GLY A 61 -10.40 -6.38 -16.12
C GLY A 61 -11.45 -7.49 -16.15
N LEU A 62 -12.15 -7.58 -17.28
CA LEU A 62 -13.11 -8.64 -17.56
C LEU A 62 -12.95 -9.04 -19.03
N GLU A 63 -12.64 -10.31 -19.27
CA GLU A 63 -12.57 -10.90 -20.60
C GLU A 63 -13.63 -12.00 -20.68
N LEU A 64 -14.42 -11.97 -21.75
CA LEU A 64 -15.46 -12.94 -22.05
C LEU A 64 -15.16 -13.54 -23.41
N ASP A 65 -15.07 -14.86 -23.47
CA ASP A 65 -14.96 -15.60 -24.72
C ASP A 65 -16.32 -15.64 -25.44
N GLU A 66 -16.30 -15.83 -26.76
CA GLU A 66 -17.52 -15.89 -27.58
C GLU A 66 -18.47 -17.03 -27.16
N GLY A 67 -17.92 -18.09 -26.54
CA GLY A 67 -18.72 -19.18 -25.98
C GLY A 67 -19.72 -18.75 -24.91
N VAL A 68 -19.56 -17.58 -24.28
CA VAL A 68 -20.47 -17.03 -23.25
C VAL A 68 -21.85 -16.66 -23.82
N ARG A 69 -21.97 -16.41 -25.13
CA ARG A 69 -23.21 -15.90 -25.76
C ARG A 69 -24.21 -16.99 -26.19
N ARG A 70 -23.87 -18.27 -26.01
CA ARG A 70 -24.68 -19.41 -26.48
C ARG A 70 -25.87 -19.70 -25.57
#